data_AF-A0A562VDT7-F1
#
_entry.id   AF-A0A562VDT7-F1
#
_cell.length_a   1.000
_cell.length_b   1.000
_cell.length_c   1.000
_cell.angle_alpha   90.00
_cell.angle_beta   90.00
_cell.angle_gamma   90.00
#
_symmetry.space_group_name_H-M   'P 1'
#
loop_
_entity.id
_entity.type
_entity.pdbx_description
1 polymer ?
#
loop_
_entity_poly.entity_id
_entity_poly.type
_entity_poly.pdbx_seq_one_letter_code
_entity_poly.pdbx_strand_id
1 'polypeptide(L)'
;MSESSGEQWLREGACQSIQKYRAGKITLRSLVNDLSSIFLELEELPYGEELRSQWWELEQIYAVALDRGYLHELPRQDELDIQETLDVLERLLS
;
A
#
# COMPACT_ATOMS: atom_id res chain seq x y z
N MET A 1 -1.78 20.54 -15.12
CA MET A 1 -3.14 19.97 -15.07
C MET A 1 -3.60 20.12 -13.65
N SER A 2 -4.80 20.64 -13.40
CA SER A 2 -5.34 20.75 -12.04
C SER A 2 -5.81 19.38 -11.60
N GLU A 3 -5.28 18.87 -10.50
CA GLU A 3 -5.72 17.63 -9.87
C GLU A 3 -7.19 17.76 -9.45
N SER A 4 -7.99 16.73 -9.72
CA SER A 4 -9.40 16.74 -9.31
C SER A 4 -9.51 16.54 -7.80
N SER A 5 -10.55 17.10 -7.16
CA SER A 5 -10.81 16.89 -5.74
C SER A 5 -10.99 15.40 -5.37
N GLY A 6 -11.34 14.55 -6.34
CA GLY A 6 -11.44 13.10 -6.16
C GLY A 6 -10.06 12.42 -6.07
N GLU A 7 -9.14 12.77 -6.97
CA GLU A 7 -7.76 12.25 -6.94
C GLU A 7 -7.06 12.61 -5.63
N GLN A 8 -7.19 13.87 -5.18
CA GLN A 8 -6.60 14.31 -3.92
C GLN A 8 -7.18 13.54 -2.72
N TRP A 9 -8.50 13.32 -2.70
CA TRP A 9 -9.15 12.55 -1.63
C TRP A 9 -8.68 11.08 -1.60
N LEU A 10 -8.49 10.46 -2.77
CA LEU A 10 -7.95 9.11 -2.90
C LEU A 10 -6.51 9.01 -2.39
N ARG A 11 -5.64 9.95 -2.77
CA ARG A 11 -4.26 10.03 -2.27
C ARG A 11 -4.21 10.18 -0.76
N GLU A 12 -4.99 11.11 -0.20
CA GLU A 12 -5.09 11.30 1.25
C GLU A 12 -5.57 10.04 1.96
N GLY A 13 -6.55 9.32 1.39
CA GLY A 13 -7.03 8.03 1.89
C GLY A 13 -5.95 6.95 1.92
N ALA A 14 -5.12 6.86 0.87
CA ALA A 14 -4.00 5.91 0.82
C ALA A 14 -2.94 6.25 1.87
N CYS A 15 -2.54 7.52 1.96
CA CYS A 15 -1.58 8.00 2.97
C CYS A 15 -2.08 7.72 4.40
N GLN A 16 -3.37 7.95 4.69
CA GLN A 16 -3.94 7.62 6.00
C GLN A 16 -3.90 6.13 6.31
N SER A 17 -4.11 5.26 5.31
CA SER A 17 -4.06 3.81 5.49
C SER A 17 -2.64 3.33 5.78
N ILE A 18 -1.64 3.87 5.06
CA ILE A 18 -0.21 3.63 5.32
C ILE A 18 0.16 4.06 6.74
N GLN A 19 -0.24 5.25 7.16
CA GLN A 19 0.02 5.76 8.53
C GLN A 19 -0.64 4.89 9.61
N LYS A 20 -1.87 4.42 9.39
CA LYS A 20 -2.55 3.51 10.33
C LYS A 20 -1.79 2.19 10.45
N TYR A 21 -1.29 1.65 9.34
CA TYR A 21 -0.51 0.41 9.35
C TYR A 21 0.81 0.59 10.11
N ARG A 22 1.59 1.63 9.81
CA ARG A 22 2.85 1.93 10.53
C ARG A 22 2.62 2.14 12.03
N ALA A 23 1.49 2.72 12.41
CA ALA A 23 1.11 2.89 13.81
C ALA A 23 0.57 1.60 14.48
N GLY A 24 0.57 0.45 13.79
CA GLY A 24 0.04 -0.82 14.27
C GLY A 24 -1.48 -0.83 14.47
N LYS A 25 -2.21 0.13 13.89
CA LYS A 25 -3.67 0.26 14.07
C LYS A 25 -4.48 -0.64 13.14
N ILE A 26 -3.89 -1.05 12.02
CA ILE A 26 -4.50 -1.98 11.06
C ILE A 26 -3.50 -3.07 10.69
N THR A 27 -4.02 -4.20 10.22
CA THR A 27 -3.22 -5.35 9.78
C THR A 27 -2.69 -5.16 8.36
N LEU A 28 -1.70 -5.96 7.95
CA LEU A 28 -1.21 -5.98 6.56
C LEU A 28 -2.34 -6.32 5.58
N ARG A 29 -3.25 -7.23 5.93
CA ARG A 29 -4.45 -7.54 5.13
C ARG A 29 -5.32 -6.30 4.91
N SER A 30 -5.58 -5.54 5.98
CA SER A 30 -6.37 -4.31 5.90
C SER A 30 -5.71 -3.30 4.98
N LEU A 31 -4.39 -3.12 5.12
CA LEU A 31 -3.62 -2.22 4.26
C LEU A 31 -3.72 -2.62 2.78
N VAL A 32 -3.46 -3.89 2.44
CA VAL A 32 -3.52 -4.39 1.06
C VAL A 32 -4.91 -4.16 0.45
N ASN A 33 -5.98 -4.40 1.21
CA ASN A 33 -7.36 -4.21 0.76
C ASN A 33 -7.70 -2.72 0.57
N ASP A 34 -7.32 -1.86 1.51
CA ASP A 34 -7.56 -0.42 1.46
C ASP A 34 -6.85 0.18 0.23
N LEU A 35 -5.57 -0.18 0.02
CA LEU A 35 -4.78 0.29 -1.13
C LEU A 35 -5.30 -0.26 -2.47
N SER A 36 -5.73 -1.53 -2.53
CA SER A 36 -6.29 -2.12 -3.75
C SER A 36 -7.49 -1.32 -4.26
N SER A 37 -8.41 -0.98 -3.35
CA SER A 37 -9.63 -0.22 -3.69
C SER A 37 -9.30 1.19 -4.20
N ILE A 38 -8.28 1.83 -3.64
CA ILE A 38 -7.87 3.18 -4.01
C ILE A 38 -7.10 3.18 -5.32
N PHE A 39 -6.19 2.23 -5.53
CA PHE A 39 -5.32 2.21 -6.71
C PHE A 39 -6.04 1.79 -7.98
N LEU A 40 -7.13 1.03 -7.88
CA LEU A 40 -8.03 0.80 -9.02
C LEU A 40 -8.59 2.10 -9.60
N GLU A 41 -8.84 3.12 -8.75
CA GLU A 41 -9.34 4.42 -9.19
C GLU A 41 -8.22 5.35 -9.69
N LEU A 42 -6.95 5.08 -9.31
CA LEU A 42 -5.77 5.87 -9.70
C LEU A 42 -5.00 5.25 -10.88
N GLU A 43 -5.39 4.08 -11.37
CA GLU A 43 -4.64 3.32 -12.39
C GLU A 43 -4.45 4.09 -13.71
N GLU A 44 -5.43 4.92 -14.08
CA GLU A 44 -5.39 5.73 -15.31
C GLU A 44 -4.44 6.95 -15.23
N LEU A 45 -3.81 7.18 -14.08
CA LEU A 45 -2.89 8.30 -13.89
C LEU A 45 -1.46 7.94 -14.34
N PRO A 46 -0.60 8.92 -14.66
CA PRO A 46 0.75 8.67 -15.18
C PRO A 46 1.67 7.83 -14.27
N TYR A 47 1.33 7.74 -12.98
CA TYR A 47 2.07 6.98 -11.97
C TYR A 47 1.29 5.73 -11.49
N GLY A 48 0.17 5.39 -12.14
CA GLY A 48 -0.70 4.27 -11.79
C GLY A 48 -0.02 2.91 -11.92
N GLU A 49 0.82 2.72 -12.95
CA GLU A 49 1.60 1.48 -13.12
C GLU A 49 2.58 1.26 -11.95
N GLU A 50 3.27 2.32 -11.52
CA GLU A 50 4.19 2.25 -10.39
C GLU A 50 3.42 1.97 -9.09
N LEU A 51 2.29 2.64 -8.83
CA LEU A 51 1.43 2.34 -7.68
C LEU A 51 0.99 0.88 -7.65
N ARG A 52 0.59 0.35 -8.82
CA ARG A 52 0.17 -1.05 -8.96
C ARG A 52 1.32 -2.01 -8.69
N SER A 53 2.53 -1.70 -9.16
CA SER A 53 3.73 -2.50 -8.90
C SER A 53 4.03 -2.57 -7.40
N GLN A 54 4.05 -1.43 -6.72
CA GLN A 54 4.30 -1.36 -5.28
C GLN A 54 3.20 -2.06 -4.48
N TRP A 55 1.92 -1.91 -4.86
CA TRP A 55 0.83 -2.64 -4.22
C TRP A 55 0.95 -4.16 -4.40
N TRP A 56 1.34 -4.61 -5.59
CA TRP A 56 1.55 -6.02 -5.88
C TRP A 56 2.63 -6.63 -4.98
N GLU A 57 3.72 -5.91 -4.69
CA GLU A 57 4.74 -6.36 -3.73
C GLU A 57 4.14 -6.61 -2.34
N LEU A 58 3.32 -5.69 -1.84
CA LEU A 58 2.63 -5.87 -0.55
C LEU A 58 1.68 -7.08 -0.57
N GLU A 59 0.95 -7.26 -1.66
CA GLU A 59 0.04 -8.40 -1.83
C GLU A 59 0.82 -9.72 -1.84
N GLN A 60 1.97 -9.78 -2.52
CA GLN A 60 2.82 -10.98 -2.55
C GLN A 60 3.36 -11.33 -1.17
N ILE A 61 3.92 -10.35 -0.44
CA ILE A 61 4.41 -10.56 0.93
C ILE A 61 3.27 -11.09 1.81
N TYR A 62 2.10 -10.46 1.74
CA TYR A 62 0.92 -10.90 2.47
C TYR A 62 0.49 -12.33 2.11
N ALA A 63 0.44 -12.68 0.82
CA ALA A 63 0.03 -14.00 0.35
C ALA A 63 0.99 -15.09 0.83
N VAL A 64 2.31 -14.85 0.74
CA VAL A 64 3.33 -15.78 1.23
C VAL A 64 3.26 -15.92 2.75
N ALA A 65 3.07 -14.82 3.48
CA ALA A 65 2.92 -14.85 4.93
C ALA A 65 1.67 -15.60 5.40
N LEU A 66 0.57 -15.48 4.65
CA LEU A 66 -0.66 -16.23 4.88
C LEU A 66 -0.44 -17.73 4.64
N ASP A 67 0.16 -18.11 3.52
CA ASP A 67 0.44 -19.51 3.15
C ASP A 67 1.34 -20.21 4.18
N ARG A 68 2.39 -19.51 4.62
CA ARG A 68 3.37 -20.04 5.58
C ARG A 68 2.97 -19.87 7.05
N GLY A 69 1.85 -19.20 7.33
CA GLY A 69 1.27 -19.08 8.67
C GLY A 69 2.01 -18.12 9.62
N TYR A 70 2.74 -17.13 9.11
CA TYR A 70 3.56 -16.21 9.92
C TYR A 70 3.06 -14.76 9.93
N LEU A 71 1.79 -14.51 9.61
CA LEU A 71 1.19 -13.16 9.65
C LEU A 71 1.33 -12.42 10.99
N HIS A 72 1.60 -13.13 12.08
CA HIS A 72 1.80 -12.55 13.42
C HIS A 72 3.26 -12.15 13.70
N GLU A 73 4.22 -12.72 12.97
CA GLU A 73 5.65 -12.48 13.12
C GLU A 73 6.31 -12.65 11.75
N LEU A 74 6.33 -11.57 10.99
CA LEU A 74 6.93 -11.57 9.66
C LEU A 74 8.45 -11.77 9.77
N PRO A 75 9.07 -12.50 8.84
CA PRO A 75 10.50 -12.48 8.67
C PRO A 75 11.00 -11.04 8.56
N ARG A 76 12.15 -10.75 9.19
CA ARG A 76 12.75 -9.41 9.16
C ARG A 76 12.91 -8.84 7.74
N GLN A 77 13.19 -9.69 6.75
CA GLN A 77 13.31 -9.23 5.37
C GLN A 77 11.95 -8.75 4.83
N ASP A 78 10.89 -9.54 5.00
CA ASP A 78 9.52 -9.17 4.63
C ASP A 78 9.09 -7.86 5.31
N GLU A 79 9.47 -7.64 6.58
CA GLU A 79 9.20 -6.36 7.28
C GLU A 79 9.93 -5.17 6.64
N LEU A 80 11.19 -5.35 6.25
CA LEU A 80 11.99 -4.31 5.58
C LEU A 80 11.42 -3.99 4.20
N ASP A 81 11.11 -5.03 3.42
CA ASP A 81 10.54 -4.91 2.09
C ASP A 81 9.20 -4.13 2.17
N ILE A 82 8.33 -4.46 3.15
CA ILE A 82 7.12 -3.67 3.40
C ILE A 82 7.46 -2.21 3.67
N GLN A 83 8.41 -1.89 4.56
CA GLN A 83 8.73 -0.48 4.85
C GLN A 83 9.25 0.26 3.61
N GLU A 84 10.10 -0.38 2.80
CA GLU A 84 10.63 0.20 1.57
C GLU A 84 9.52 0.48 0.56
N THR A 85 8.63 -0.48 0.32
CA THR A 85 7.46 -0.32 -0.54
C THR A 85 6.55 0.81 -0.04
N LEU A 86 6.32 0.93 1.28
CA LEU A 86 5.52 2.02 1.84
C LEU A 86 6.19 3.39 1.69
N ASP A 87 7.51 3.48 1.84
CA ASP A 87 8.26 4.72 1.61
C ASP A 87 8.17 5.17 0.14
N VAL A 88 8.14 4.24 -0.82
CA VAL A 88 7.94 4.55 -2.24
C VAL A 88 6.52 5.01 -2.51
N LEU A 89 5.51 4.30 -1.97
CA LEU A 89 4.11 4.69 -2.11
C LEU A 89 3.85 6.11 -1.57
N GLU A 90 4.36 6.45 -0.38
CA GLU A 90 4.21 7.80 0.18
C GLU A 90 4.84 8.87 -0.71
N ARG A 91 5.96 8.57 -1.39
CA ARG A 91 6.60 9.49 -2.35
C ARG A 91 5.78 9.69 -3.63
N LEU A 92 5.09 8.64 -4.10
CA LEU A 92 4.22 8.71 -5.29
C LEU A 92 2.89 9.42 -5.01
N LEU A 93 2.44 9.39 -3.76
CA LEU A 93 1.18 9.99 -3.32
C LEU A 93 1.34 11.44 -2.83
N SER A 94 2.57 11.94 -2.70
CA SER A 94 2.91 13.33 -2.30
C SER A 94 2.96 14.27 -3.49
#